data_AF-A0A350UY66-F1
#
_entry.id   AF-A0A350UY66-F1
#
_cell.length_a   1.000
_cell.length_b   1.000
_cell.length_c   1.000
_cell.angle_alpha   90.00
_cell.angle_beta   90.00
_cell.angle_gamma   90.00
#
_symmetry.space_group_name_H-M   'P 1'
#
loop_
_entity.id
_entity.type
_entity.pdbx_description
1 polymer ?
#
loop_
_entity_poly.entity_id
_entity_poly.type
_entity_poly.pdbx_seq_one_letter_code
_entity_poly.pdbx_strand_id
1 'polypeptide(L)'
;MGYTKRKFTHFITGYFRSSFLKIASNTNMSNKFLMHLKKHSLGYFSSLIMLIFGCLLFYIPGWFVNKSINPINYNGNGQLGDLISGTTMPFIAFAGIILTFIAFYIQYLANVKLKKDIDIGRIETKYYEMLKIHNENLKGIKVSENFIGRIAFEKLFFEYKYIFFVVAFEYLKMKEENNINEFSKSEIGNIAYKLFFHGIKMESNSVINYLFSEKDKGLVDIVIPYLDRKRGEFIKHKNPPNEQSFSDSKDCFDELFVYTFEYIPFNGYSAQLSQYYRHLFQTVKYIDKQDDLIIEFKDKYKYIMTIRAQLSNYEQLMLYYNSLSVFGWPWNKEENDFIQNYRLIRNIPLPLATFGVDPQKMYKDKIDKSGEVLERFFEWETVKDFNANVIEERIAANTI
;
A
#
# COMPACT_ATOMS: atom_id res chain seq x y z
N MET A 1 -22.20 18.21 46.08
CA MET A 1 -21.90 16.74 46.02
C MET A 1 -21.53 16.22 44.61
N GLY A 2 -21.61 17.01 43.53
CA GLY A 2 -21.36 16.53 42.14
C GLY A 2 -19.93 16.65 41.60
N TYR A 3 -19.03 17.41 42.24
CA TYR A 3 -17.70 17.70 41.69
C TYR A 3 -16.61 16.67 42.06
N THR A 4 -16.76 15.97 43.19
CA THR A 4 -15.78 14.99 43.68
C THR A 4 -15.90 13.62 43.00
N LYS A 5 -17.08 13.28 42.46
CA LYS A 5 -17.32 12.01 41.73
C LYS A 5 -16.61 11.94 40.38
N ARG A 6 -16.39 13.08 39.72
CA ARG A 6 -15.82 13.17 38.35
C ARG A 6 -14.29 13.02 38.31
N LYS A 7 -13.58 13.44 39.37
CA LYS A 7 -12.12 13.26 39.48
C LYS A 7 -11.73 11.82 39.84
N PHE A 8 -12.53 11.12 40.64
CA PHE A 8 -12.26 9.72 41.02
C PHE A 8 -12.48 8.75 39.85
N THR A 9 -13.49 9.02 39.00
CA THR A 9 -13.72 8.25 37.77
C THR A 9 -12.63 8.47 36.72
N HIS A 10 -12.04 9.67 36.64
CA HIS A 10 -10.91 9.92 35.75
C HIS A 10 -9.58 9.29 36.22
N PHE A 11 -9.36 9.21 37.53
CA PHE A 11 -8.14 8.59 38.08
C PHE A 11 -8.16 7.06 37.90
N ILE A 12 -9.31 6.41 38.13
CA ILE A 12 -9.47 4.96 37.93
C ILE A 12 -9.39 4.60 36.44
N THR A 13 -9.99 5.38 35.55
CA THR A 13 -9.93 5.11 34.10
C THR A 13 -8.52 5.33 33.51
N GLY A 14 -7.73 6.27 34.04
CA GLY A 14 -6.36 6.50 33.61
C GLY A 14 -5.38 5.40 34.04
N TYR A 15 -5.46 4.94 35.30
CA TYR A 15 -4.53 3.94 35.85
C TYR A 15 -4.79 2.52 35.31
N PHE A 16 -6.06 2.17 35.08
CA PHE A 16 -6.40 0.90 34.43
C PHE A 16 -5.97 0.89 32.96
N ARG A 17 -6.09 2.01 32.23
CA ARG A 17 -5.73 2.09 30.81
C ARG A 17 -4.22 1.92 30.56
N SER A 18 -3.36 2.51 31.40
CA SER A 18 -1.90 2.36 31.25
C SER A 18 -1.42 0.95 31.63
N SER A 19 -2.06 0.32 32.62
CA SER A 19 -1.77 -1.06 33.04
C SER A 19 -2.26 -2.09 32.00
N PHE A 20 -3.41 -1.84 31.36
CA PHE A 20 -3.96 -2.70 30.30
C PHE A 20 -3.11 -2.68 29.02
N LEU A 21 -2.59 -1.50 28.65
CA LEU A 21 -1.70 -1.34 27.49
C LEU A 21 -0.35 -2.05 27.70
N LYS A 22 0.16 -2.10 28.93
CA LYS A 22 1.40 -2.80 29.28
C LYS A 22 1.27 -4.33 29.31
N ILE A 23 0.04 -4.85 29.48
CA ILE A 23 -0.27 -6.28 29.41
C ILE A 23 -0.49 -6.73 27.95
N ALA A 24 -1.08 -5.87 27.12
CA ALA A 24 -1.33 -6.15 25.71
C ALA A 24 -0.04 -6.30 24.87
N SER A 25 1.03 -5.59 25.21
CA SER A 25 2.32 -5.68 24.50
C SER A 25 3.12 -6.95 24.80
N ASN A 26 2.73 -7.75 25.80
CA ASN A 26 3.42 -8.99 26.19
C ASN A 26 2.75 -10.27 25.63
N THR A 27 1.79 -10.08 24.72
CA THR A 27 0.92 -11.16 24.22
C THR A 27 1.64 -12.15 23.30
N ASN A 28 2.70 -11.77 22.60
CA ASN A 28 3.42 -12.67 21.69
C ASN A 28 4.18 -13.81 22.38
N MET A 29 4.75 -13.57 23.58
CA MET A 29 5.40 -14.63 24.36
C MET A 29 4.36 -15.45 25.14
N SER A 30 3.30 -14.80 25.65
CA SER A 30 2.23 -15.49 26.37
C SER A 30 1.40 -16.41 25.45
N ASN A 31 1.20 -16.05 24.18
CA ASN A 31 0.38 -16.83 23.25
C ASN A 31 1.04 -18.15 22.84
N LYS A 32 2.37 -18.18 22.67
CA LYS A 32 3.13 -19.43 22.43
C LYS A 32 3.16 -20.32 23.67
N PHE A 33 3.33 -19.73 24.85
CA PHE A 33 3.31 -20.44 26.13
C PHE A 33 1.92 -21.00 26.48
N LEU A 34 0.86 -20.23 26.27
CA LEU A 34 -0.54 -20.62 26.45
C LEU A 34 -1.00 -21.69 25.43
N MET A 35 -0.48 -21.67 24.19
CA MET A 35 -0.78 -22.72 23.20
C MET A 35 -0.14 -24.07 23.58
N HIS A 36 1.08 -24.07 24.14
CA HIS A 36 1.74 -25.31 24.57
C HIS A 36 1.14 -25.90 25.86
N LEU A 37 0.67 -25.04 26.77
CA LEU A 37 -0.11 -25.47 27.95
C LEU A 37 -1.47 -26.07 27.56
N LYS A 38 -2.18 -25.47 26.59
CA LYS A 38 -3.61 -25.70 26.32
C LYS A 38 -4.08 -27.15 26.03
N LYS A 39 -3.25 -28.03 25.47
CA LYS A 39 -3.75 -29.36 25.03
C LYS A 39 -3.70 -30.43 26.14
N HIS A 40 -2.65 -30.40 26.98
CA HIS A 40 -2.52 -31.34 28.09
C HIS A 40 -2.91 -30.71 29.44
N SER A 41 -2.64 -29.42 29.68
CA SER A 41 -2.92 -28.79 30.99
C SER A 41 -4.40 -28.62 31.28
N LEU A 42 -5.25 -28.48 30.26
CA LEU A 42 -6.70 -28.26 30.46
C LEU A 42 -7.40 -29.52 30.98
N GLY A 43 -6.95 -30.71 30.56
CA GLY A 43 -7.46 -31.99 31.05
C GLY A 43 -7.02 -32.29 32.50
N TYR A 44 -5.79 -31.94 32.87
CA TYR A 44 -5.33 -32.04 34.26
C TYR A 44 -6.01 -31.01 35.16
N PHE A 45 -6.27 -29.81 34.65
CA PHE A 45 -6.97 -28.76 35.39
C PHE A 45 -8.44 -29.11 35.63
N SER A 46 -9.13 -29.67 34.63
CA SER A 46 -10.51 -30.14 34.81
C SER A 46 -10.60 -31.35 35.73
N SER A 47 -9.65 -32.29 35.67
CA SER A 47 -9.62 -33.43 36.60
C SER A 47 -9.29 -33.01 38.04
N LEU A 48 -8.41 -32.02 38.22
CA LEU A 48 -8.08 -31.46 39.52
C LEU A 48 -9.28 -30.70 40.13
N ILE A 49 -10.01 -29.92 39.33
CA ILE A 49 -11.24 -29.26 39.78
C ILE A 49 -12.27 -30.31 40.19
N MET A 50 -12.51 -31.34 39.38
CA MET A 50 -13.42 -32.44 39.70
C MET A 50 -13.02 -33.16 41.00
N LEU A 51 -11.72 -33.37 41.22
CA LEU A 51 -11.20 -34.02 42.42
C LEU A 51 -11.36 -33.14 43.67
N ILE A 52 -11.05 -31.84 43.57
CA ILE A 52 -11.28 -30.88 44.66
C ILE A 52 -12.78 -30.77 44.98
N PHE A 53 -13.63 -30.73 43.96
CA PHE A 53 -15.08 -30.72 44.13
C PHE A 53 -15.60 -31.99 44.79
N GLY A 54 -15.08 -33.16 44.37
CA GLY A 54 -15.37 -34.44 45.00
C GLY A 54 -14.96 -34.46 46.46
N CYS A 55 -13.75 -33.99 46.79
CA CYS A 55 -13.30 -33.91 48.17
C CYS A 55 -14.16 -32.96 49.02
N LEU A 56 -14.58 -31.80 48.48
CA LEU A 56 -15.45 -30.85 49.18
C LEU A 56 -16.86 -31.43 49.43
N LEU A 57 -17.41 -32.16 48.46
CA LEU A 57 -18.70 -32.87 48.57
C LEU A 57 -18.72 -33.90 49.70
N PHE A 58 -17.62 -34.61 49.94
CA PHE A 58 -17.54 -35.62 51.00
C PHE A 58 -17.09 -35.05 52.35
N TYR A 59 -16.20 -34.05 52.36
CA TYR A 59 -15.59 -33.55 53.60
C TYR A 59 -16.52 -32.60 54.40
N ILE A 60 -17.26 -31.73 53.72
CA ILE A 60 -18.12 -30.73 54.38
C ILE A 60 -19.26 -31.40 55.17
N PRO A 61 -20.03 -32.35 54.61
CA PRO A 61 -21.09 -33.03 55.36
C PRO A 61 -20.54 -33.85 56.54
N GLY A 62 -19.41 -34.55 56.34
CA GLY A 62 -18.75 -35.32 57.41
C GLY A 62 -18.31 -34.43 58.58
N TRP A 63 -17.86 -33.21 58.31
CA TRP A 63 -17.49 -32.23 59.34
C TRP A 63 -18.71 -31.72 60.13
N PHE A 64 -19.84 -31.45 59.45
CA PHE A 64 -21.07 -30.98 60.11
C PHE A 64 -21.72 -32.07 60.97
N VAL A 65 -21.70 -33.34 60.54
CA VAL A 65 -22.23 -34.47 61.33
C VAL A 65 -21.42 -34.69 62.61
N ASN A 66 -20.08 -34.55 62.56
CA ASN A 66 -19.20 -34.85 63.69
C ASN A 66 -19.11 -33.72 64.74
N LYS A 67 -19.62 -32.51 64.45
CA LYS A 67 -19.52 -31.32 65.33
C LYS A 67 -20.85 -30.88 65.95
N SER A 68 -21.92 -31.66 65.80
CA SER A 68 -23.21 -31.37 66.42
C SER A 68 -23.11 -31.48 67.95
N ILE A 69 -23.38 -30.38 68.65
CA ILE A 69 -23.28 -30.25 70.12
C ILE A 69 -24.37 -31.08 70.86
N ASN A 70 -25.36 -31.60 70.12
CA ASN A 70 -26.28 -32.63 70.60
C ASN A 70 -26.31 -33.81 69.60
N PRO A 71 -26.37 -35.07 70.05
CA PRO A 71 -26.46 -36.22 69.17
C PRO A 71 -27.84 -36.24 68.50
N ILE A 72 -27.97 -35.54 67.38
CA ILE A 72 -29.13 -35.66 66.51
C ILE A 72 -29.02 -37.06 65.87
N ASN A 73 -29.89 -37.99 66.27
CA ASN A 73 -29.98 -39.30 65.64
C ASN A 73 -30.55 -39.12 64.23
N TYR A 74 -29.67 -39.14 63.22
CA TYR A 74 -30.05 -39.22 61.81
C TYR A 74 -30.57 -40.63 61.50
N ASN A 75 -31.76 -40.98 61.99
CA ASN A 75 -32.33 -42.33 61.86
C ASN A 75 -32.98 -42.61 60.48
N GLY A 76 -32.83 -41.71 59.51
CA GLY A 76 -33.33 -41.89 58.15
C GLY A 76 -32.36 -41.35 57.10
N ASN A 77 -32.10 -42.15 56.07
CA ASN A 77 -31.25 -41.78 54.92
C ASN A 77 -31.66 -40.46 54.25
N GLY A 78 -32.92 -40.03 54.42
CA GLY A 78 -33.44 -38.75 53.90
C GLY A 78 -32.83 -37.52 54.57
N GLN A 79 -32.69 -37.50 55.90
CA GLN A 79 -32.19 -36.32 56.63
C GLN A 79 -30.70 -36.04 56.35
N LEU A 80 -29.93 -37.10 56.08
CA LEU A 80 -28.54 -36.98 55.62
C LEU A 80 -28.48 -36.37 54.21
N GLY A 81 -29.39 -36.76 53.32
CA GLY A 81 -29.53 -36.18 51.98
C GLY A 81 -29.90 -34.69 52.01
N ASP A 82 -30.76 -34.28 52.94
CA ASP A 82 -31.15 -32.88 53.14
C ASP A 82 -29.98 -32.03 53.63
N LEU A 83 -29.14 -32.55 54.52
CA LEU A 83 -27.93 -31.86 54.98
C LEU A 83 -26.92 -31.69 53.84
N ILE A 84 -26.62 -32.78 53.10
CA ILE A 84 -25.66 -32.76 51.99
C ILE A 84 -26.11 -31.79 50.88
N SER A 85 -27.39 -31.84 50.51
CA SER A 85 -27.94 -30.95 49.48
C SER A 85 -28.02 -29.50 49.98
N GLY A 86 -28.48 -29.27 51.21
CA GLY A 86 -28.59 -27.94 51.80
C GLY A 86 -27.24 -27.22 51.95
N THR A 87 -26.17 -27.93 52.34
CA THR A 87 -24.85 -27.31 52.50
C THR A 87 -24.08 -27.20 51.20
N THR A 88 -24.24 -28.15 50.28
CA THR A 88 -23.35 -28.23 49.11
C THR A 88 -23.87 -27.48 47.90
N MET A 89 -25.20 -27.42 47.71
CA MET A 89 -25.80 -26.76 46.53
C MET A 89 -25.40 -25.30 46.34
N PRO A 90 -25.26 -24.45 47.38
CA PRO A 90 -24.78 -23.07 47.21
C PRO A 90 -23.36 -22.97 46.63
N PHE A 91 -22.45 -23.87 47.03
CA PHE A 91 -21.09 -23.90 46.50
C PHE A 91 -21.07 -24.40 45.05
N ILE A 92 -21.91 -25.40 44.73
CA ILE A 92 -22.11 -25.86 43.35
C ILE A 92 -22.64 -24.71 42.49
N ALA A 93 -23.65 -23.99 42.96
CA ALA A 93 -24.24 -22.86 42.26
C ALA A 93 -23.22 -21.72 42.05
N PHE A 94 -22.43 -21.38 43.07
CA PHE A 94 -21.40 -20.34 42.95
C PHE A 94 -20.27 -20.72 41.98
N ALA A 95 -19.82 -21.99 42.03
CA ALA A 95 -18.87 -22.50 41.04
C ALA A 95 -19.46 -22.48 39.62
N GLY A 96 -20.74 -22.83 39.47
CA GLY A 96 -21.48 -22.72 38.21
C GLY A 96 -21.48 -21.29 37.68
N ILE A 97 -21.78 -20.29 38.50
CA ILE A 97 -21.76 -18.87 38.11
C ILE A 97 -20.37 -18.45 37.63
N ILE A 98 -19.30 -18.83 38.35
CA ILE A 98 -17.92 -18.52 37.95
C ILE A 98 -17.57 -19.19 36.62
N LEU A 99 -17.89 -20.47 36.45
CA LEU A 99 -17.63 -21.21 35.22
C LEU A 99 -18.39 -20.61 34.03
N THR A 100 -19.66 -20.27 34.23
CA THR A 100 -20.49 -19.61 33.22
C THR A 100 -19.92 -18.23 32.85
N PHE A 101 -19.47 -17.45 33.83
CA PHE A 101 -18.81 -16.16 33.57
C PHE A 101 -17.52 -16.34 32.78
N ILE A 102 -16.67 -17.30 33.14
CA ILE A 102 -15.43 -17.62 32.40
C ILE A 102 -15.76 -18.05 30.97
N ALA A 103 -16.77 -18.90 30.77
CA ALA A 103 -17.21 -19.33 29.45
C ALA A 103 -17.67 -18.14 28.59
N PHE A 104 -18.49 -17.25 29.14
CA PHE A 104 -18.92 -16.03 28.45
C PHE A 104 -17.76 -15.07 28.17
N TYR A 105 -16.79 -14.96 29.08
CA TYR A 105 -15.62 -14.11 28.87
C TYR A 105 -14.73 -14.66 27.74
N ILE A 106 -14.50 -15.97 27.70
CA ILE A 106 -13.78 -16.63 26.60
C ILE A 106 -14.55 -16.44 25.28
N GLN A 107 -15.88 -16.60 25.30
CA GLN A 107 -16.72 -16.36 24.12
C GLN A 107 -16.64 -14.90 23.65
N TYR A 108 -16.64 -13.94 24.57
CA TYR A 108 -16.48 -12.52 24.26
C TYR A 108 -15.13 -12.25 23.57
N LEU A 109 -14.03 -12.78 24.11
CA LEU A 109 -12.70 -12.66 23.50
C LEU A 109 -12.66 -13.29 22.10
N ALA A 110 -13.29 -14.46 21.92
CA ALA A 110 -13.41 -15.12 20.62
C ALA A 110 -14.21 -14.26 19.63
N ASN A 111 -15.32 -13.67 20.06
CA ASN A 111 -16.15 -12.79 19.23
C ASN A 111 -15.41 -11.51 18.80
N VAL A 112 -14.62 -10.90 19.70
CA VAL A 112 -13.78 -9.73 19.35
C VAL A 112 -12.75 -10.10 18.27
N LYS A 113 -12.09 -11.25 18.42
CA LYS A 113 -11.14 -11.74 17.42
C LYS A 113 -11.83 -12.05 16.08
N LEU A 114 -12.95 -12.77 16.12
CA LEU A 114 -13.75 -13.08 14.93
C LEU A 114 -14.19 -11.83 14.19
N LYS A 115 -14.63 -10.78 14.91
CA LYS A 115 -14.99 -9.51 14.31
C LYS A 115 -13.82 -8.89 13.54
N LYS A 116 -12.62 -8.88 14.16
CA LYS A 116 -11.39 -8.39 13.49
C LYS A 116 -11.07 -9.19 12.24
N ASP A 117 -11.15 -10.52 12.30
CA ASP A 117 -10.87 -11.40 11.16
C ASP A 117 -11.88 -11.17 10.01
N ILE A 118 -13.16 -10.94 10.33
CA ILE A 118 -14.21 -10.58 9.35
C ILE A 118 -13.91 -9.23 8.70
N ASP A 119 -13.51 -8.23 9.49
CA ASP A 119 -13.21 -6.89 8.98
C ASP A 119 -11.99 -6.94 8.04
N ILE A 120 -10.94 -7.69 8.40
CA ILE A 120 -9.78 -7.93 7.52
C ILE A 120 -10.23 -8.64 6.23
N GLY A 121 -11.01 -9.71 6.32
CA GLY A 121 -11.49 -10.44 5.15
C GLY A 121 -12.33 -9.56 4.19
N ARG A 122 -13.15 -8.64 4.72
CA ARG A 122 -13.87 -7.65 3.90
C ARG A 122 -12.93 -6.68 3.20
N ILE A 123 -11.88 -6.23 3.89
CA ILE A 123 -10.87 -5.35 3.32
C ILE A 123 -10.14 -6.06 2.18
N GLU A 124 -9.67 -7.28 2.41
CA GLU A 124 -8.97 -8.10 1.43
C GLU A 124 -9.84 -8.39 0.20
N THR A 125 -11.10 -8.79 0.40
CA THR A 125 -12.04 -9.04 -0.71
C THR A 125 -12.17 -7.81 -1.60
N LYS A 126 -12.42 -6.63 -1.02
CA LYS A 126 -12.53 -5.39 -1.78
C LYS A 126 -11.21 -4.99 -2.43
N TYR A 127 -10.09 -5.18 -1.74
CA TYR A 127 -8.76 -4.93 -2.29
C TYR A 127 -8.47 -5.78 -3.53
N TYR A 128 -8.73 -7.09 -3.49
CA TYR A 128 -8.50 -7.97 -4.63
C TYR A 128 -9.41 -7.66 -5.82
N GLU A 129 -10.67 -7.25 -5.58
CA GLU A 129 -11.56 -6.78 -6.65
C GLU A 129 -11.04 -5.48 -7.29
N MET A 130 -10.59 -4.51 -6.50
CA MET A 130 -9.99 -3.28 -7.04
C MET A 130 -8.71 -3.57 -7.84
N LEU A 131 -7.90 -4.52 -7.38
CA LEU A 131 -6.69 -4.97 -8.07
C LEU A 131 -7.02 -5.66 -9.40
N LYS A 132 -8.07 -6.49 -9.41
CA LYS A 132 -8.57 -7.13 -10.62
C LYS A 132 -9.06 -6.10 -11.65
N ILE A 133 -9.87 -5.12 -11.21
CA ILE A 133 -10.33 -4.02 -12.06
C ILE A 133 -9.14 -3.24 -12.63
N HIS A 134 -8.12 -2.95 -11.81
CA HIS A 134 -6.90 -2.31 -12.29
C HIS A 134 -6.21 -3.10 -13.42
N ASN A 135 -6.08 -4.42 -13.25
CA ASN A 135 -5.50 -5.30 -14.26
C ASN A 135 -6.37 -5.39 -15.54
N GLU A 136 -7.69 -5.30 -15.42
CA GLU A 136 -8.58 -5.18 -16.58
C GLU A 136 -8.36 -3.88 -17.35
N ASN A 137 -8.15 -2.75 -16.65
CA ASN A 137 -7.79 -1.49 -17.33
C ASN A 137 -6.44 -1.58 -18.02
N LEU A 138 -5.45 -2.25 -17.41
CA LEU A 138 -4.15 -2.51 -18.04
C LEU A 138 -4.35 -3.24 -19.37
N LYS A 139 -5.12 -4.33 -19.38
CA LYS A 139 -5.42 -5.10 -20.61
C LYS A 139 -6.17 -4.27 -21.67
N GLY A 140 -6.96 -3.28 -21.24
CA GLY A 140 -7.67 -2.37 -22.11
C GLY A 140 -6.80 -1.28 -22.75
N ILE A 141 -5.57 -1.04 -22.27
CA ILE A 141 -4.68 -0.03 -22.84
C ILE A 141 -4.19 -0.49 -24.22
N LYS A 142 -4.45 0.33 -25.24
CA LYS A 142 -4.14 0.09 -26.64
C LYS A 142 -3.54 1.33 -27.28
N VAL A 143 -2.34 1.19 -27.85
CA VAL A 143 -1.66 2.20 -28.68
C VAL A 143 -1.91 1.92 -30.17
N SER A 144 -1.83 0.66 -30.57
CA SER A 144 -2.14 0.17 -31.91
C SER A 144 -2.73 -1.25 -31.83
N GLU A 145 -3.06 -1.86 -32.96
CA GLU A 145 -3.52 -3.27 -32.99
C GLU A 145 -2.49 -4.26 -32.43
N ASN A 146 -1.20 -3.95 -32.55
CA ASN A 146 -0.11 -4.81 -32.13
C ASN A 146 0.45 -4.45 -30.73
N PHE A 147 0.16 -3.26 -30.23
CA PHE A 147 0.69 -2.76 -28.96
C PHE A 147 -0.44 -2.57 -27.94
N ILE A 148 -0.67 -3.62 -27.16
CA ILE A 148 -1.74 -3.72 -26.15
C ILE A 148 -1.15 -4.07 -24.78
N GLY A 149 -1.79 -3.61 -23.72
CA GLY A 149 -1.44 -3.97 -22.35
C GLY A 149 -0.06 -3.46 -21.95
N ARG A 150 0.77 -4.36 -21.43
CA ARG A 150 2.12 -4.02 -20.94
C ARG A 150 3.03 -3.51 -22.06
N ILE A 151 2.91 -4.05 -23.28
CA ILE A 151 3.71 -3.63 -24.44
C ILE A 151 3.35 -2.18 -24.82
N ALA A 152 2.08 -1.79 -24.64
CA ALA A 152 1.66 -0.42 -24.89
C ALA A 152 2.41 0.57 -23.97
N PHE A 153 2.68 0.23 -22.71
CA PHE A 153 3.40 1.12 -21.79
C PHE A 153 4.83 1.44 -22.23
N GLU A 154 5.53 0.51 -22.87
CA GLU A 154 6.83 0.77 -23.48
C GLU A 154 6.71 1.84 -24.58
N LYS A 155 5.74 1.67 -25.48
CA LYS A 155 5.51 2.62 -26.58
C LYS A 155 5.09 4.00 -26.07
N LEU A 156 4.20 4.03 -25.07
CA LEU A 156 3.76 5.26 -24.39
C LEU A 156 4.93 6.00 -23.74
N PHE A 157 5.84 5.25 -23.10
CA PHE A 157 7.03 5.83 -22.47
C PHE A 157 7.95 6.49 -23.49
N PHE A 158 8.26 5.82 -24.61
CA PHE A 158 9.12 6.40 -25.64
C PHE A 158 8.46 7.55 -26.40
N GLU A 159 7.15 7.51 -26.62
CA GLU A 159 6.41 8.65 -27.17
C GLU A 159 6.47 9.87 -26.24
N TYR A 160 6.24 9.67 -24.94
CA TYR A 160 6.39 10.74 -23.96
C TYR A 160 7.84 11.26 -23.90
N LYS A 161 8.85 10.38 -23.94
CA LYS A 161 10.27 10.77 -24.02
C LYS A 161 10.53 11.62 -25.27
N TYR A 162 10.04 11.19 -26.43
CA TYR A 162 10.19 11.95 -27.67
C TYR A 162 9.59 13.36 -27.54
N ILE A 163 8.34 13.46 -27.07
CA ILE A 163 7.68 14.76 -26.88
C ILE A 163 8.46 15.64 -25.91
N PHE A 164 9.00 15.08 -24.81
CA PHE A 164 9.85 15.81 -23.88
C PHE A 164 11.07 16.41 -24.58
N PHE A 165 11.79 15.63 -25.39
CA PHE A 165 12.96 16.11 -26.12
C PHE A 165 12.62 17.21 -27.13
N VAL A 166 11.47 17.09 -27.81
CA VAL A 166 10.99 18.16 -28.71
C VAL A 166 10.74 19.45 -27.93
N VAL A 167 9.97 19.39 -26.84
CA VAL A 167 9.67 20.57 -26.00
C VAL A 167 10.96 21.18 -25.45
N ALA A 168 11.87 20.36 -24.94
CA ALA A 168 13.13 20.81 -24.37
C ALA A 168 14.03 21.49 -25.42
N PHE A 169 14.13 20.92 -26.61
CA PHE A 169 14.92 21.51 -27.68
C PHE A 169 14.36 22.85 -28.15
N GLU A 170 13.05 22.93 -28.42
CA GLU A 170 12.45 24.21 -28.87
C GLU A 170 12.59 25.27 -27.78
N TYR A 171 12.47 24.89 -26.49
CA TYR A 171 12.78 25.78 -25.38
C TYR A 171 14.22 26.29 -25.41
N LEU A 172 15.22 25.40 -25.56
CA LEU A 172 16.63 25.80 -25.58
C LEU A 172 16.93 26.74 -26.75
N LYS A 173 16.40 26.45 -27.94
CA LYS A 173 16.54 27.32 -29.12
C LYS A 173 15.96 28.71 -28.86
N MET A 174 14.74 28.79 -28.31
CA MET A 174 14.11 30.07 -27.99
C MET A 174 14.85 30.83 -26.87
N LYS A 175 15.45 30.11 -25.91
CA LYS A 175 16.26 30.70 -24.85
C LYS A 175 17.54 31.34 -25.40
N GLU A 176 18.21 30.70 -26.34
CA GLU A 176 19.37 31.28 -27.04
C GLU A 176 19.00 32.55 -27.81
N GLU A 177 17.81 32.60 -28.38
CA GLU A 177 17.26 33.77 -29.08
C GLU A 177 16.70 34.85 -28.12
N ASN A 178 16.75 34.65 -26.80
CA ASN A 178 16.15 35.51 -25.74
C ASN A 178 14.64 35.78 -25.91
N ASN A 179 13.91 34.84 -26.53
CA ASN A 179 12.52 35.04 -26.93
C ASN A 179 11.48 34.60 -25.87
N ILE A 180 11.88 33.98 -24.76
CA ILE A 180 10.95 33.39 -23.77
C ILE A 180 11.43 33.45 -22.32
N ASN A 181 10.48 33.26 -21.41
CA ASN A 181 10.70 33.06 -19.99
C ASN A 181 11.50 31.78 -19.71
N GLU A 182 12.22 31.74 -18.58
CA GLU A 182 12.94 30.56 -18.14
C GLU A 182 11.99 29.45 -17.66
N PHE A 183 12.22 28.23 -18.13
CA PHE A 183 11.50 27.02 -17.72
C PHE A 183 12.43 26.07 -16.97
N SER A 184 11.96 25.57 -15.83
CA SER A 184 12.57 24.47 -15.11
C SER A 184 12.33 23.13 -15.84
N LYS A 185 13.17 22.12 -15.54
CA LYS A 185 12.99 20.76 -16.08
C LYS A 185 11.62 20.16 -15.73
N SER A 186 11.06 20.50 -14.56
CA SER A 186 9.74 20.03 -14.13
C SER A 186 8.63 20.66 -14.97
N GLU A 187 8.71 21.97 -15.27
CA GLU A 187 7.73 22.65 -16.14
C GLU A 187 7.76 22.10 -17.56
N ILE A 188 8.96 21.90 -18.14
CA ILE A 188 9.14 21.25 -19.45
C ILE A 188 8.49 19.86 -19.46
N GLY A 189 8.75 19.07 -18.41
CA GLY A 189 8.14 17.75 -18.23
C GLY A 189 6.63 17.80 -18.17
N ASN A 190 6.06 18.78 -17.47
CA ASN A 190 4.61 18.92 -17.35
C ASN A 190 3.96 19.34 -18.69
N ILE A 191 4.57 20.27 -19.43
CA ILE A 191 4.12 20.65 -20.79
C ILE A 191 4.13 19.43 -21.71
N ALA A 192 5.25 18.71 -21.76
CA ALA A 192 5.38 17.50 -22.56
C ALA A 192 4.34 16.44 -22.17
N TYR A 193 4.09 16.26 -20.87
CA TYR A 193 3.12 15.27 -20.39
C TYR A 193 1.69 15.67 -20.74
N LYS A 194 1.33 16.97 -20.69
CA LYS A 194 0.01 17.46 -21.14
C LYS A 194 -0.23 17.16 -22.63
N LEU A 195 0.78 17.45 -23.47
CA LEU A 195 0.73 17.16 -24.90
C LEU A 195 0.62 15.65 -25.18
N PHE A 196 1.41 14.83 -24.48
CA PHE A 196 1.32 13.36 -24.56
C PHE A 196 -0.05 12.84 -24.13
N PHE A 197 -0.57 13.34 -23.00
CA PHE A 197 -1.77 12.80 -22.38
C PHE A 197 -3.03 13.14 -23.17
N HIS A 198 -3.15 14.38 -23.66
CA HIS A 198 -4.32 14.82 -24.41
C HIS A 198 -4.17 14.73 -25.93
N GLY A 199 -2.95 14.55 -26.44
CA GLY A 199 -2.65 14.58 -27.86
C GLY A 199 -2.51 15.99 -28.41
N ILE A 200 -2.00 16.09 -29.63
CA ILE A 200 -1.76 17.38 -30.31
C ILE A 200 -2.98 17.90 -31.07
N LYS A 201 -3.94 17.02 -31.40
CA LYS A 201 -5.19 17.37 -32.09
C LYS A 201 -6.29 17.72 -31.09
N MET A 202 -6.01 18.68 -30.21
CA MET A 202 -7.03 19.19 -29.30
C MET A 202 -8.12 19.88 -30.12
N GLU A 203 -9.35 19.37 -30.04
CA GLU A 203 -10.48 19.79 -30.91
C GLU A 203 -10.90 21.26 -30.73
N SER A 204 -10.40 21.95 -29.69
CA SER A 204 -10.72 23.35 -29.44
C SER A 204 -9.57 24.12 -28.78
N ASN A 205 -9.41 25.38 -29.17
CA ASN A 205 -8.53 26.34 -28.51
C ASN A 205 -8.86 26.51 -27.02
N SER A 206 -10.10 26.24 -26.60
CA SER A 206 -10.49 26.30 -25.18
C SER A 206 -9.80 25.24 -24.33
N VAL A 207 -9.58 24.02 -24.85
CA VAL A 207 -8.85 22.97 -24.14
C VAL A 207 -7.38 23.33 -24.00
N ILE A 208 -6.76 23.86 -25.06
CA ILE A 208 -5.37 24.36 -25.02
C ILE A 208 -5.26 25.48 -23.97
N ASN A 209 -6.15 26.48 -24.03
CA ASN A 209 -6.16 27.60 -23.09
C ASN A 209 -6.41 27.18 -21.63
N TYR A 210 -7.13 26.08 -21.39
CA TYR A 210 -7.35 25.55 -20.06
C TYR A 210 -6.14 24.77 -19.52
N LEU A 211 -5.48 24.01 -20.40
CA LEU A 211 -4.37 23.14 -20.00
C LEU A 211 -3.04 23.87 -19.86
N PHE A 212 -2.80 24.89 -20.67
CA PHE A 212 -1.53 25.60 -20.76
C PHE A 212 -1.66 27.03 -20.23
N SER A 213 -0.73 27.41 -19.36
CA SER A 213 -0.67 28.78 -18.83
C SER A 213 -0.22 29.77 -19.90
N GLU A 214 -0.44 31.07 -19.70
CA GLU A 214 0.08 32.10 -20.63
C GLU A 214 1.59 32.00 -20.84
N LYS A 215 2.35 31.57 -19.81
CA LYS A 215 3.78 31.30 -19.92
C LYS A 215 4.06 30.17 -20.92
N ASP A 216 3.27 29.11 -20.89
CA ASP A 216 3.48 27.89 -21.70
C ASP A 216 3.15 28.11 -23.18
N LYS A 217 2.18 28.97 -23.49
CA LYS A 217 1.60 29.12 -24.84
C LYS A 217 2.62 29.40 -25.93
N GLY A 218 3.56 30.33 -25.69
CA GLY A 218 4.59 30.68 -26.68
C GLY A 218 5.43 29.47 -27.12
N LEU A 219 5.72 28.54 -26.20
CA LEU A 219 6.42 27.30 -26.51
C LEU A 219 5.49 26.27 -27.18
N VAL A 220 4.27 26.13 -26.67
CA VAL A 220 3.27 25.18 -27.19
C VAL A 220 2.87 25.49 -28.63
N ASP A 221 2.75 26.76 -28.98
CA ASP A 221 2.40 27.25 -30.33
C ASP A 221 3.46 26.89 -31.38
N ILE A 222 4.70 26.61 -30.97
CA ILE A 222 5.77 26.13 -31.85
C ILE A 222 5.83 24.60 -31.84
N VAL A 223 5.69 23.98 -30.67
CA VAL A 223 5.80 22.53 -30.51
C VAL A 223 4.66 21.78 -31.20
N ILE A 224 3.40 22.25 -31.06
CA ILE A 224 2.24 21.55 -31.66
C ILE A 224 2.37 21.45 -33.18
N PRO A 225 2.63 22.54 -33.95
CA PRO A 225 2.84 22.45 -35.39
C PRO A 225 4.01 21.55 -35.79
N TYR A 226 5.10 21.55 -35.01
CA TYR A 226 6.23 20.64 -35.27
C TYR A 226 5.80 19.18 -35.15
N LEU A 227 5.11 18.81 -34.07
CA LEU A 227 4.62 17.46 -33.83
C LEU A 227 3.57 17.05 -34.87
N ASP A 228 2.68 17.97 -35.29
CA ASP A 228 1.68 17.69 -36.32
C ASP A 228 2.31 17.46 -37.69
N ARG A 229 3.37 18.21 -38.03
CA ARG A 229 4.16 17.94 -39.24
C ARG A 229 4.79 16.55 -39.20
N LYS A 230 5.43 16.17 -38.09
CA LYS A 230 6.04 14.83 -37.92
C LYS A 230 5.01 13.71 -37.99
N ARG A 231 3.84 13.90 -37.39
CA ARG A 231 2.70 12.99 -37.54
C ARG A 231 2.26 12.88 -39.00
N GLY A 232 2.18 13.99 -39.72
CA GLY A 232 1.84 14.03 -41.15
C GLY A 232 2.87 13.29 -42.02
N GLU A 233 4.17 13.44 -41.72
CA GLU A 233 5.26 12.68 -42.34
C GLU A 233 5.07 11.17 -42.14
N PHE A 234 4.76 10.72 -40.93
CA PHE A 234 4.47 9.31 -40.65
C PHE A 234 3.29 8.78 -41.48
N ILE A 235 2.18 9.52 -41.52
CA ILE A 235 0.97 9.12 -42.26
C ILE A 235 1.27 9.01 -43.76
N LYS A 236 2.12 9.89 -44.31
CA LYS A 236 2.54 9.84 -45.72
C LYS A 236 3.47 8.64 -45.99
N HIS A 237 4.47 8.40 -45.14
CA HIS A 237 5.42 7.28 -45.31
C HIS A 237 4.74 5.91 -45.25
N LYS A 238 3.60 5.79 -44.56
CA LYS A 238 2.81 4.55 -44.55
C LYS A 238 2.21 4.16 -45.91
N ASN A 239 2.31 5.03 -46.92
CA ASN A 239 1.95 4.77 -48.32
C ASN A 239 3.24 4.87 -49.18
N PRO A 240 3.95 3.78 -49.55
CA PRO A 240 3.57 2.36 -49.66
C PRO A 240 3.94 1.48 -48.43
N PRO A 241 3.47 0.21 -48.34
CA PRO A 241 3.41 -0.61 -47.11
C PRO A 241 4.75 -1.19 -46.59
N ASN A 242 5.89 -0.85 -47.19
CA ASN A 242 7.16 -1.52 -46.93
C ASN A 242 8.00 -0.85 -45.82
N GLU A 243 7.65 0.36 -45.40
CA GLU A 243 8.28 1.02 -44.25
C GLU A 243 7.23 1.22 -43.15
N GLN A 244 7.24 0.31 -42.18
CA GLN A 244 6.26 0.26 -41.08
C GLN A 244 6.66 1.13 -39.88
N SER A 245 7.71 1.95 -40.03
CA SER A 245 8.40 2.56 -38.92
C SER A 245 9.06 3.89 -39.32
N PHE A 246 8.84 4.98 -38.59
CA PHE A 246 9.45 6.30 -38.86
C PHE A 246 10.41 6.67 -37.74
N SER A 247 11.70 6.76 -38.07
CA SER A 247 12.75 7.19 -37.14
C SER A 247 12.91 8.70 -37.17
N ASP A 248 12.91 9.34 -36.01
CA ASP A 248 13.29 10.75 -35.87
C ASP A 248 14.29 10.90 -34.73
N SER A 249 15.22 11.82 -34.89
CA SER A 249 16.26 12.08 -33.92
C SER A 249 16.16 13.49 -33.34
N LYS A 250 16.37 13.60 -32.03
CA LYS A 250 16.46 14.89 -31.36
C LYS A 250 17.69 14.94 -30.47
N ASP A 251 18.55 15.91 -30.74
CA ASP A 251 19.70 16.23 -29.90
C ASP A 251 19.27 17.22 -28.83
N CYS A 252 19.27 16.78 -27.57
CA CYS A 252 19.01 17.67 -26.44
C CYS A 252 19.76 17.17 -25.21
N PHE A 253 20.35 18.09 -24.44
CA PHE A 253 21.13 17.77 -23.25
C PHE A 253 22.26 16.76 -23.50
N ASP A 254 22.98 16.91 -24.62
CA ASP A 254 24.07 16.01 -25.03
C ASP A 254 23.65 14.54 -25.27
N GLU A 255 22.34 14.28 -25.40
CA GLU A 255 21.77 12.97 -25.74
C GLU A 255 21.09 13.04 -27.11
N LEU A 256 21.60 12.26 -28.08
CA LEU A 256 20.92 11.99 -29.35
C LEU A 256 19.85 10.92 -29.10
N PHE A 257 18.60 11.33 -29.02
CA PHE A 257 17.49 10.39 -28.89
C PHE A 257 16.89 10.09 -30.25
N VAL A 258 17.06 8.85 -30.73
CA VAL A 258 16.45 8.34 -31.96
C VAL A 258 15.27 7.45 -31.58
N TYR A 259 14.07 7.76 -32.06
CA TYR A 259 12.91 6.90 -31.83
C TYR A 259 12.16 6.61 -33.13
N THR A 260 11.85 5.33 -33.30
CA THR A 260 11.12 4.83 -34.44
C THR A 260 9.67 4.55 -34.07
N PHE A 261 8.75 5.36 -34.59
CA PHE A 261 7.32 5.18 -34.41
C PHE A 261 6.79 4.08 -35.31
N GLU A 262 6.12 3.08 -34.73
CA GLU A 262 5.49 1.95 -35.43
C GLU A 262 3.96 2.08 -35.51
N TYR A 263 3.43 3.23 -35.10
CA TYR A 263 2.01 3.55 -34.99
C TYR A 263 1.82 5.06 -35.16
N ILE A 264 0.57 5.50 -35.35
CA ILE A 264 0.28 6.93 -35.52
C ILE A 264 0.53 7.65 -34.18
N PRO A 265 1.54 8.53 -34.07
CA PRO A 265 1.93 9.10 -32.79
C PRO A 265 1.13 10.36 -32.46
N PHE A 266 1.14 10.76 -31.19
CA PHE A 266 0.57 12.01 -30.68
C PHE A 266 -0.97 12.05 -30.69
N ASN A 267 -1.62 10.89 -30.61
CA ASN A 267 -3.09 10.78 -30.53
C ASN A 267 -3.67 11.28 -29.21
N GLY A 268 -2.89 11.23 -28.13
CA GLY A 268 -3.41 11.40 -26.79
C GLY A 268 -4.00 10.11 -26.23
N TYR A 269 -3.78 9.88 -24.94
CA TYR A 269 -4.16 8.64 -24.24
C TYR A 269 -4.98 8.88 -22.98
N SER A 270 -5.51 10.11 -22.81
CA SER A 270 -6.21 10.55 -21.60
C SER A 270 -7.36 9.65 -21.21
N ALA A 271 -8.17 9.16 -22.16
CA ALA A 271 -9.29 8.28 -21.89
C ALA A 271 -8.86 6.98 -21.19
N GLN A 272 -7.82 6.33 -21.71
CA GLN A 272 -7.33 5.03 -21.21
C GLN A 272 -6.48 5.20 -19.95
N LEU A 273 -5.51 6.15 -19.98
CA LEU A 273 -4.59 6.38 -18.87
C LEU A 273 -5.26 7.02 -17.65
N SER A 274 -6.27 7.87 -17.83
CA SER A 274 -7.03 8.43 -16.69
C SER A 274 -7.66 7.32 -15.85
N GLN A 275 -8.33 6.37 -16.49
CA GLN A 275 -8.99 5.27 -15.80
C GLN A 275 -7.98 4.38 -15.10
N TYR A 276 -6.89 4.03 -15.79
CA TYR A 276 -5.79 3.24 -15.25
C TYR A 276 -5.20 3.86 -13.97
N TYR A 277 -4.72 5.12 -14.04
CA TYR A 277 -4.09 5.76 -12.88
C TYR A 277 -5.07 6.06 -11.76
N ARG A 278 -6.33 6.42 -12.06
CA ARG A 278 -7.35 6.67 -11.03
C ARG A 278 -7.66 5.41 -10.24
N HIS A 279 -7.84 4.26 -10.90
CA HIS A 279 -8.08 3.01 -10.20
C HIS A 279 -6.85 2.56 -9.41
N LEU A 280 -5.64 2.70 -9.96
CA LEU A 280 -4.40 2.43 -9.22
C LEU A 280 -4.31 3.27 -7.95
N PHE A 281 -4.54 4.58 -8.06
CA PHE A 281 -4.54 5.53 -6.95
C PHE A 281 -5.59 5.18 -5.90
N GLN A 282 -6.81 4.86 -6.34
CA GLN A 282 -7.90 4.49 -5.44
C GLN A 282 -7.58 3.21 -4.66
N THR A 283 -6.96 2.20 -5.29
CA THR A 283 -6.57 0.95 -4.61
C THR A 283 -5.52 1.21 -3.53
N VAL A 284 -4.49 1.99 -3.84
CA VAL A 284 -3.45 2.37 -2.87
C VAL A 284 -4.06 3.18 -1.73
N LYS A 285 -4.83 4.21 -2.05
CA LYS A 285 -5.51 5.07 -1.07
C LYS A 285 -6.49 4.30 -0.20
N TYR A 286 -7.16 3.29 -0.75
CA TYR A 286 -8.09 2.45 0.00
C TYR A 286 -7.34 1.69 1.10
N ILE A 287 -6.20 1.07 0.80
CA ILE A 287 -5.39 0.36 1.80
C ILE A 287 -4.77 1.31 2.83
N ASP A 288 -4.18 2.42 2.40
CA ASP A 288 -3.53 3.41 3.29
C ASP A 288 -4.52 3.95 4.34
N LYS A 289 -5.78 4.19 3.93
CA LYS A 289 -6.85 4.74 4.78
C LYS A 289 -7.50 3.75 5.77
N GLN A 290 -7.15 2.47 5.76
CA GLN A 290 -7.72 1.52 6.73
C GLN A 290 -7.29 1.89 8.16
N ASP A 291 -8.10 1.53 9.16
CA ASP A 291 -7.78 1.80 10.57
C ASP A 291 -6.55 0.97 11.00
N ASP A 292 -5.56 1.62 11.61
CA ASP A 292 -4.32 0.99 12.10
C ASP A 292 -4.59 -0.03 13.23
N LEU A 293 -5.73 0.06 13.94
CA LEU A 293 -6.17 -0.94 14.91
C LEU A 293 -6.58 -2.27 14.24
N ILE A 294 -7.01 -2.20 12.97
CA ILE A 294 -7.42 -3.35 12.17
C ILE A 294 -6.20 -3.88 11.42
N ILE A 295 -5.54 -3.04 10.61
CA ILE A 295 -4.39 -3.39 9.76
C ILE A 295 -3.24 -2.43 10.05
N GLU A 296 -2.15 -2.94 10.60
CA GLU A 296 -0.96 -2.15 10.88
C GLU A 296 -0.25 -1.70 9.58
N PHE A 297 0.53 -0.61 9.65
CA PHE A 297 1.28 -0.11 8.50
C PHE A 297 2.12 -1.17 7.80
N LYS A 298 2.74 -2.09 8.55
CA LYS A 298 3.54 -3.19 8.00
C LYS A 298 2.71 -4.08 7.05
N ASP A 299 1.46 -4.35 7.38
CA ASP A 299 0.59 -5.16 6.54
C ASP A 299 0.00 -4.34 5.38
N LYS A 300 -0.34 -3.06 5.60
CA LYS A 300 -0.67 -2.11 4.51
C LYS A 300 0.44 -2.06 3.46
N TYR A 301 1.69 -1.97 3.91
CA TYR A 301 2.86 -1.97 3.04
C TYR A 301 2.99 -3.26 2.23
N LYS A 302 2.68 -4.43 2.81
CA LYS A 302 2.66 -5.71 2.06
C LYS A 302 1.58 -5.75 0.97
N TYR A 303 0.36 -5.28 1.26
CA TYR A 303 -0.69 -5.20 0.23
C TYR A 303 -0.23 -4.29 -0.92
N ILE A 304 0.26 -3.09 -0.62
CA ILE A 304 0.70 -2.16 -1.66
C ILE A 304 1.97 -2.65 -2.38
N MET A 305 2.86 -3.37 -1.70
CA MET A 305 3.97 -4.08 -2.33
C MET A 305 3.47 -5.10 -3.36
N THR A 306 2.35 -5.78 -3.11
CA THR A 306 1.74 -6.69 -4.09
C THR A 306 1.24 -5.94 -5.32
N ILE A 307 0.66 -4.74 -5.14
CA ILE A 307 0.33 -3.84 -6.27
C ILE A 307 1.60 -3.51 -7.07
N ARG A 308 2.65 -3.04 -6.40
CA ARG A 308 3.93 -2.69 -7.04
C ARG A 308 4.51 -3.86 -7.84
N ALA A 309 4.50 -5.06 -7.29
CA ALA A 309 5.00 -6.26 -7.95
C ALA A 309 4.22 -6.62 -9.24
N GLN A 310 2.99 -6.12 -9.39
CA GLN A 310 2.22 -6.30 -10.62
C GLN A 310 2.53 -5.26 -11.69
N LEU A 311 3.14 -4.12 -11.35
CA LEU A 311 3.50 -3.06 -12.30
C LEU A 311 4.81 -3.43 -13.02
N SER A 312 4.80 -3.41 -14.35
CA SER A 312 6.03 -3.54 -15.12
C SER A 312 6.96 -2.34 -14.92
N ASN A 313 8.22 -2.49 -15.33
CA ASN A 313 9.22 -1.41 -15.29
C ASN A 313 8.73 -0.14 -16.03
N TYR A 314 8.10 -0.30 -17.19
CA TYR A 314 7.53 0.83 -17.94
C TYR A 314 6.27 1.41 -17.28
N GLU A 315 5.43 0.59 -16.64
CA GLU A 315 4.30 1.10 -15.84
C GLU A 315 4.79 1.93 -14.65
N GLN A 316 5.86 1.51 -13.97
CA GLN A 316 6.45 2.28 -12.86
C GLN A 316 7.11 3.57 -13.35
N LEU A 317 7.80 3.55 -14.51
CA LEU A 317 8.33 4.77 -15.14
C LEU A 317 7.21 5.75 -15.49
N MET A 318 6.16 5.24 -16.14
CA MET A 318 5.03 6.08 -16.54
C MET A 318 4.24 6.60 -15.32
N LEU A 319 4.13 5.83 -14.25
CA LEU A 319 3.59 6.29 -12.96
C LEU A 319 4.44 7.40 -12.35
N TYR A 320 5.78 7.29 -12.41
CA TYR A 320 6.68 8.34 -11.94
C TYR A 320 6.45 9.66 -12.69
N TYR A 321 6.44 9.64 -14.02
CA TYR A 321 6.18 10.88 -14.78
C TYR A 321 4.75 11.38 -14.64
N ASN A 322 3.77 10.49 -14.48
CA ASN A 322 2.41 10.89 -14.14
C ASN A 322 2.39 11.64 -12.80
N SER A 323 3.07 11.14 -11.77
CA SER A 323 3.07 11.73 -10.43
C SER A 323 3.71 13.12 -10.39
N LEU A 324 4.64 13.40 -11.30
CA LEU A 324 5.24 14.71 -11.51
C LEU A 324 4.35 15.69 -12.28
N SER A 325 3.36 15.18 -13.02
CA SER A 325 2.48 16.00 -13.85
C SER A 325 1.33 16.62 -13.06
N VAL A 326 0.65 17.60 -13.66
CA VAL A 326 -0.58 18.20 -13.09
C VAL A 326 -1.72 17.18 -12.91
N PHE A 327 -1.68 16.02 -13.56
CA PHE A 327 -2.74 15.00 -13.43
C PHE A 327 -2.48 14.04 -12.28
N GLY A 328 -1.21 13.82 -11.93
CA GLY A 328 -0.79 12.85 -10.91
C GLY A 328 -0.23 13.49 -9.64
N TRP A 329 -0.24 14.81 -9.50
CA TRP A 329 0.24 15.49 -8.28
C TRP A 329 -0.30 14.91 -6.95
N PRO A 330 -1.53 14.33 -6.84
CA PRO A 330 -1.99 13.75 -5.58
C PRO A 330 -1.16 12.56 -5.08
N TRP A 331 -0.37 11.93 -5.94
CA TRP A 331 0.56 10.86 -5.58
C TRP A 331 1.69 11.32 -4.64
N ASN A 332 2.10 12.60 -4.75
CA ASN A 332 3.26 13.18 -4.07
C ASN A 332 2.86 14.24 -3.04
N LYS A 333 1.59 14.27 -2.59
CA LYS A 333 1.14 15.25 -1.58
C LYS A 333 1.83 14.95 -0.25
N GLU A 334 2.46 15.92 0.41
CA GLU A 334 3.27 15.71 1.63
C GLU A 334 2.60 14.83 2.71
N GLU A 335 1.32 15.09 3.00
CA GLU A 335 0.56 14.32 3.99
C GLU A 335 0.35 12.84 3.61
N ASN A 336 0.43 12.51 2.32
CA ASN A 336 0.11 11.21 1.72
C ASN A 336 0.99 10.92 0.49
N ASP A 337 2.32 11.06 0.61
CA ASP A 337 3.24 10.75 -0.48
C ASP A 337 3.27 9.22 -0.68
N PHE A 338 2.37 8.70 -1.50
CA PHE A 338 2.22 7.26 -1.69
C PHE A 338 3.41 6.68 -2.45
N ILE A 339 4.04 7.46 -3.32
CA ILE A 339 5.21 7.01 -4.08
C ILE A 339 6.35 6.73 -3.12
N GLN A 340 6.64 7.68 -2.23
CA GLN A 340 7.68 7.58 -1.21
C GLN A 340 7.36 6.53 -0.16
N ASN A 341 6.19 6.63 0.48
CA ASN A 341 5.84 5.82 1.65
C ASN A 341 5.73 4.33 1.36
N TYR A 342 5.30 3.99 0.14
CA TYR A 342 5.18 2.60 -0.28
C TYR A 342 6.26 2.18 -1.29
N ARG A 343 7.20 3.07 -1.58
CA ARG A 343 8.27 2.89 -2.59
C ARG A 343 7.71 2.34 -3.90
N LEU A 344 6.61 2.91 -4.41
CA LEU A 344 5.82 2.35 -5.53
C LEU A 344 6.61 2.23 -6.84
N ILE A 345 7.64 3.04 -7.02
CA ILE A 345 8.48 3.10 -8.21
C ILE A 345 9.88 2.49 -7.98
N ARG A 346 10.03 1.63 -6.95
CA ARG A 346 11.32 1.04 -6.55
C ARG A 346 12.02 0.27 -7.69
N ASN A 347 11.28 -0.27 -8.65
CA ASN A 347 11.82 -1.11 -9.72
C ASN A 347 12.07 -0.34 -11.04
N ILE A 348 11.96 1.00 -11.06
CA ILE A 348 12.22 1.74 -12.30
C ILE A 348 13.66 1.52 -12.79
N PRO A 349 13.86 1.26 -14.09
CA PRO A 349 15.19 1.16 -14.69
C PRO A 349 15.80 2.55 -14.79
N LEU A 350 16.67 2.87 -13.84
CA LEU A 350 17.37 4.16 -13.77
C LEU A 350 18.07 4.56 -15.09
N PRO A 351 18.71 3.65 -15.85
CA PRO A 351 19.30 3.99 -17.15
C PRO A 351 18.30 4.44 -18.22
N LEU A 352 16.99 4.21 -18.03
CA LEU A 352 15.95 4.72 -18.93
C LEU A 352 15.36 6.04 -18.43
N ALA A 353 15.47 6.35 -17.14
CA ALA A 353 14.98 7.59 -16.54
C ALA A 353 15.95 8.77 -16.74
N THR A 354 16.45 8.96 -17.96
CA THR A 354 17.49 9.97 -18.30
C THR A 354 16.95 11.38 -18.52
N PHE A 355 15.62 11.55 -18.53
CA PHE A 355 14.98 12.80 -18.91
C PHE A 355 14.01 13.32 -17.84
N GLY A 356 13.71 14.62 -17.91
CA GLY A 356 12.89 15.30 -16.90
C GLY A 356 13.60 15.43 -15.55
N VAL A 357 12.84 15.23 -14.47
CA VAL A 357 13.36 15.27 -13.10
C VAL A 357 14.04 13.94 -12.79
N ASP A 358 15.29 13.98 -12.36
CA ASP A 358 16.08 12.81 -12.00
C ASP A 358 15.49 12.11 -10.75
N PRO A 359 15.06 10.85 -10.87
CA PRO A 359 14.43 10.14 -9.76
C PRO A 359 15.40 9.88 -8.61
N GLN A 360 16.68 9.65 -8.87
CA GLN A 360 17.67 9.41 -7.80
C GLN A 360 17.84 10.68 -6.97
N LYS A 361 17.94 11.84 -7.63
CA LYS A 361 18.03 13.13 -6.91
C LYS A 361 16.75 13.45 -6.16
N MET A 362 15.58 13.11 -6.71
CA MET A 362 14.29 13.43 -6.08
C MET A 362 14.05 12.67 -4.76
N TYR A 363 14.47 11.41 -4.67
CA TYR A 363 14.23 10.56 -3.49
C TYR A 363 15.47 10.38 -2.61
N LYS A 364 16.57 11.06 -2.93
CA LYS A 364 17.76 11.09 -2.07
C LYS A 364 17.42 11.66 -0.70
N ASP A 365 17.93 11.03 0.36
CA ASP A 365 17.84 11.49 1.76
C ASP A 365 16.40 11.67 2.31
N LYS A 366 15.40 11.16 1.60
CA LYS A 366 14.00 11.19 2.05
C LYS A 366 13.71 10.11 3.09
N ILE A 367 12.72 10.34 3.95
CA ILE A 367 12.32 9.43 5.05
C ILE A 367 10.89 8.93 4.79
N ASP A 368 10.64 7.63 4.89
CA ASP A 368 9.27 7.09 4.75
C ASP A 368 8.42 7.28 6.02
N LYS A 369 7.10 7.00 5.91
CA LYS A 369 6.14 7.07 7.04
C LYS A 369 6.56 6.27 8.28
N SER A 370 7.43 5.25 8.15
CA SER A 370 7.97 4.49 9.29
C SER A 370 9.13 5.19 10.01
N GLY A 371 9.63 6.31 9.48
CA GLY A 371 10.81 6.98 9.99
C GLY A 371 12.13 6.37 9.51
N GLU A 372 12.09 5.43 8.56
CA GLU A 372 13.29 4.86 7.96
C GLU A 372 13.81 5.78 6.86
N VAL A 373 15.11 6.08 6.91
CA VAL A 373 15.79 6.74 5.80
C VAL A 373 15.68 5.81 4.59
N LEU A 374 15.31 6.37 3.45
CA LEU A 374 15.19 5.67 2.18
C LEU A 374 16.57 5.37 1.58
N GLU A 375 17.49 4.84 2.39
CA GLU A 375 18.72 4.25 1.88
C GLU A 375 18.35 3.18 0.85
N ARG A 376 18.84 3.35 -0.38
CA ARG A 376 18.55 2.47 -1.53
C ARG A 376 17.06 2.38 -1.88
N PHE A 377 16.46 3.53 -2.22
CA PHE A 377 15.08 3.59 -2.67
C PHE A 377 14.84 2.75 -3.94
N PHE A 378 15.81 2.72 -4.85
CA PHE A 378 15.73 1.99 -6.13
C PHE A 378 16.51 0.68 -6.08
N GLU A 379 15.91 -0.40 -6.58
CA GLU A 379 16.58 -1.71 -6.65
C GLU A 379 17.80 -1.70 -7.59
N TRP A 380 17.75 -0.88 -8.64
CA TRP A 380 18.83 -0.74 -9.63
C TRP A 380 20.14 -0.19 -9.04
N GLU A 381 20.09 0.51 -7.90
CA GLU A 381 21.29 0.93 -7.18
C GLU A 381 22.06 -0.28 -6.64
N THR A 382 21.34 -1.31 -6.20
CA THR A 382 21.95 -2.58 -5.74
C THR A 382 22.59 -3.36 -6.88
N VAL A 383 21.99 -3.32 -8.08
CA VAL A 383 22.54 -3.96 -9.29
C VAL A 383 23.86 -3.31 -9.70
N LYS A 384 23.93 -1.98 -9.64
CA LYS A 384 25.16 -1.21 -9.93
C LYS A 384 26.28 -1.59 -8.95
N ASP A 385 25.99 -1.62 -7.66
CA ASP A 385 26.95 -1.99 -6.61
C ASP A 385 27.46 -3.43 -6.80
N PHE A 386 26.56 -4.37 -7.09
CA PHE A 386 26.94 -5.77 -7.33
C PHE A 386 27.90 -5.91 -8.51
N ASN A 387 27.59 -5.23 -9.63
CA ASN A 387 28.46 -5.27 -10.81
C ASN A 387 29.83 -4.62 -10.54
N ALA A 388 29.88 -3.54 -9.77
CA ALA A 388 31.15 -2.90 -9.38
C ALA A 388 32.02 -3.85 -8.55
N ASN A 389 31.44 -4.51 -7.53
CA ASN A 389 32.16 -5.46 -6.68
C ASN A 389 32.66 -6.68 -7.48
N VAL A 390 31.86 -7.22 -8.40
CA VAL A 390 32.29 -8.33 -9.27
C VAL A 390 33.45 -7.92 -10.18
N ILE A 391 33.48 -6.68 -10.67
CA ILE A 391 34.59 -6.16 -11.47
C ILE A 391 35.86 -6.04 -10.61
N GLU A 392 35.75 -5.50 -9.39
CA GLU A 392 36.87 -5.40 -8.45
C GLU A 392 37.46 -6.77 -8.08
N GLU A 393 36.61 -7.76 -7.78
CA GLU A 393 37.05 -9.14 -7.50
C GLU A 393 37.76 -9.77 -8.71
N ARG A 394 37.27 -9.53 -9.93
CA ARG A 394 37.92 -10.03 -11.17
C ARG A 394 39.26 -9.35 -11.45
N ILE A 395 39.38 -8.05 -11.18
CA ILE A 395 40.65 -7.34 -11.32
C ILE A 395 41.66 -7.89 -10.32
N ALA A 396 41.26 -8.07 -9.05
CA ALA A 396 42.10 -8.65 -8.01
C ALA A 396 42.56 -10.09 -8.33
N ALA A 397 41.67 -10.92 -8.90
CA ALA A 397 42.00 -12.28 -9.31
C ALA A 397 42.96 -12.36 -10.51
N ASN A 398 43.01 -11.33 -11.36
CA ASN A 398 43.90 -11.26 -12.53
C ASN A 398 45.23 -10.53 -12.25
N THR A 399 45.41 -9.98 -11.04
CA THR A 399 46.66 -9.32 -10.61
C THR A 399 47.54 -10.19 -9.69
N ILE A 400 47.11 -11.44 -9.45
CA ILE A 400 47.85 -12.52 -8.76
C ILE A 400 48.27 -13.53 -9.83
#